data_AF-A0A926FKG8-F1
#
_entry.id   AF-A0A926FKG8-F1
#
_cell.length_a   1.000
_cell.length_b   1.000
_cell.length_c   1.000
_cell.angle_alpha   90.00
_cell.angle_beta   90.00
_cell.angle_gamma   90.00
#
_symmetry.space_group_name_H-M   'P 1'
#
loop_
_entity.id
_entity.type
_entity.pdbx_description
1 polymer ?
#
loop_
_entity_poly.entity_id
_entity_poly.type
_entity_poly.pdbx_seq_one_letter_code
_entity_poly.pdbx_strand_id
1 'polypeptide(L)' 'MRPQTVYQPPPDPSDEPKPVAVRTGISDGRYTQIVSGELKEGDSVITGLATARAESTGAGPGAGGRGQGGGRRGF' A
#
# COMPACT_ATOMS: atom_id res chain seq x y z
N MET A 1 -1.58 19.27 -6.86
CA MET A 1 -1.24 17.94 -6.30
C MET A 1 -1.60 16.90 -7.35
N ARG A 2 -0.77 15.86 -7.55
CA ARG A 2 -1.12 14.77 -8.47
C ARG A 2 -2.11 13.82 -7.78
N PRO A 3 -3.18 13.38 -8.45
CA PRO A 3 -4.05 12.34 -7.92
C PRO A 3 -3.23 11.07 -7.66
N GLN A 4 -3.52 10.36 -6.57
CA GLN A 4 -2.96 9.05 -6.28
C GLN A 4 -3.95 7.97 -6.70
N THR A 5 -3.44 6.76 -6.93
CA THR A 5 -4.26 5.61 -7.34
C THR A 5 -4.32 4.59 -6.22
N VAL A 6 -5.53 4.16 -5.89
CA VAL A 6 -5.82 2.99 -5.03
C VAL A 6 -6.46 1.92 -5.91
N TYR A 7 -6.28 0.65 -5.56
CA TYR A 7 -6.86 -0.46 -6.32
C TYR A 7 -7.99 -1.14 -5.55
N GLN A 8 -9.11 -1.37 -6.22
CA GLN A 8 -10.17 -2.25 -5.74
C GLN A 8 -9.92 -3.68 -6.22
N PRO A 9 -10.16 -4.69 -5.36
CA PRO A 9 -10.03 -6.08 -5.78
C PRO A 9 -11.03 -6.40 -6.90
N PRO A 10 -10.63 -7.22 -7.88
CA PRO A 10 -11.56 -7.71 -8.89
C PRO A 10 -12.58 -8.69 -8.27
N PRO A 11 -13.75 -8.89 -8.91
CA PRO A 11 -14.69 -9.93 -8.51
C PRO A 11 -14.06 -11.33 -8.60
N ASP A 12 -13.32 -11.58 -9.68
CA ASP A 12 -12.59 -12.83 -9.91
C ASP A 12 -11.08 -12.62 -9.71
N PRO A 13 -10.40 -13.50 -8.97
CA PRO A 13 -8.98 -13.31 -8.60
C PRO A 13 -8.00 -13.41 -9.78
N SER A 14 -8.46 -13.89 -10.93
CA SER A 14 -7.66 -13.94 -12.17
C SER A 14 -7.69 -12.64 -12.97
N ASP A 15 -8.60 -11.72 -12.64
CA ASP A 15 -8.74 -10.44 -13.33
C ASP A 15 -7.81 -9.37 -12.76
N GLU A 16 -7.67 -8.27 -13.50
CA GLU A 16 -6.87 -7.14 -13.06
C GLU A 16 -7.61 -6.29 -12.00
N PRO A 17 -6.91 -5.84 -10.94
CA PRO A 17 -7.47 -4.89 -9.99
C PRO A 17 -7.91 -3.58 -10.64
N LYS A 18 -9.06 -3.05 -10.21
CA LYS A 18 -9.61 -1.81 -10.76
C LYS A 18 -8.87 -0.60 -10.17
N PRO A 19 -8.23 0.25 -11.00
CA PRO A 19 -7.63 1.49 -10.53
C PRO A 19 -8.70 2.53 -10.19
N VAL A 20 -8.55 3.19 -9.05
CA VAL A 20 -9.42 4.27 -8.56
C VAL A 20 -8.58 5.47 -8.19
N ALA A 21 -8.83 6.60 -8.85
CA ALA A 21 -8.15 7.85 -8.56
C ALA A 21 -8.72 8.48 -7.28
N VAL A 22 -7.84 8.85 -6.37
CA VAL A 22 -8.18 9.52 -5.10
C VAL A 22 -7.29 10.73 -4.86
N ARG A 23 -7.82 11.68 -4.11
CA ARG A 23 -7.04 12.75 -3.51
C ARG A 23 -6.82 12.42 -2.05
N THR A 24 -5.55 12.32 -1.67
CA THR A 24 -5.15 12.10 -0.28
C THR A 24 -4.95 13.42 0.47
N GLY A 25 -5.16 13.34 1.78
CA GLY A 25 -4.96 14.44 2.73
C GLY A 25 -3.77 14.18 3.63
N ILE A 26 -3.99 14.28 4.94
CA ILE A 26 -2.96 14.05 5.94
C ILE A 26 -2.71 12.56 6.11
N SER A 27 -1.45 12.19 6.34
CA SER A 27 -1.03 10.85 6.73
C SER A 27 -0.34 10.91 8.09
N ASP A 28 -0.65 9.98 8.98
CA ASP A 28 -0.02 9.84 10.30
C ASP A 28 1.03 8.72 10.35
N GLY A 29 1.36 8.14 9.18
CA GLY A 29 2.29 7.03 9.03
C GLY A 29 1.64 5.65 9.17
N ARG A 30 0.42 5.55 9.70
CA ARG A 30 -0.37 4.31 9.75
C ARG A 30 -1.60 4.38 8.83
N TYR A 31 -2.24 5.54 8.78
CA TYR A 31 -3.42 5.83 7.99
C TYR A 31 -3.19 7.08 7.15
N THR A 32 -3.80 7.11 5.97
CA THR A 32 -3.82 8.28 5.09
C THR A 32 -5.26 8.64 4.79
N GLN A 33 -5.62 9.89 5.03
CA GLN A 33 -6.96 10.38 4.77
C GLN A 33 -7.24 10.44 3.27
N ILE A 34 -8.44 10.02 2.86
CA ILE A 34 -8.98 10.27 1.53
C ILE A 34 -9.92 11.48 1.64
N VAL A 35 -9.64 12.52 0.86
CA VAL A 35 -10.37 13.80 0.90
C VAL A 35 -11.43 13.86 -0.19
N SER A 36 -11.20 13.21 -1.33
CA SER A 36 -12.16 13.13 -2.44
C SER A 36 -11.78 12.02 -3.41
N GLY A 37 -12.76 11.52 -4.16
CA GLY A 37 -12.59 10.48 -5.18
C GLY A 37 -13.86 9.65 -5.33
N GLU A 38 -13.79 8.55 -6.07
CA GLU A 38 -14.93 7.66 -6.25
C GLU A 38 -15.04 6.57 -5.16
N LEU A 39 -14.01 6.43 -4.32
CA LEU A 39 -14.02 5.47 -3.22
C LEU A 39 -15.02 5.92 -2.13
N LYS A 40 -15.86 4.98 -1.69
CA LYS A 40 -16.86 5.21 -0.65
C LYS A 40 -16.61 4.35 0.58
N GLU A 41 -17.26 4.71 1.69
CA GLU A 41 -17.25 3.87 2.88
C GLU A 41 -17.85 2.50 2.57
N GLY A 42 -17.18 1.44 3.04
CA GLY A 42 -17.54 0.05 2.77
C GLY A 42 -16.87 -0.57 1.55
N ASP A 43 -16.21 0.22 0.69
CA ASP A 43 -15.46 -0.33 -0.45
C ASP A 43 -14.20 -1.07 0.01
N SER A 44 -14.01 -2.28 -0.51
CA SER A 44 -12.77 -3.04 -0.32
C SER A 44 -11.63 -2.43 -1.13
N VAL A 45 -10.44 -2.36 -0.53
CA VAL A 45 -9.22 -1.87 -1.19
C VAL A 45 -8.05 -2.79 -0.92
N ILE A 46 -7.12 -2.85 -1.86
CA ILE A 46 -5.88 -3.62 -1.72
C ILE A 46 -4.87 -2.78 -0.92
N THR A 47 -4.43 -3.29 0.23
CA THR A 47 -3.46 -2.60 1.11
C THR A 47 -2.06 -3.20 1.10
N GLY A 48 -1.86 -4.34 0.43
CA GLY A 48 -0.58 -5.02 0.32
C GLY A 48 -0.68 -6.31 -0.50
N LEU A 49 0.48 -6.92 -0.76
CA LEU A 49 0.59 -8.21 -1.45
C LEU A 49 0.88 -9.31 -0.43
N ALA A 50 0.10 -10.40 -0.48
CA ALA A 50 0.39 -11.60 0.28
C ALA A 50 1.59 -12.34 -0.36
N THR A 51 2.79 -12.04 0.15
CA THR A 51 4.02 -12.75 -0.21
C THR A 51 4.54 -13.50 1.02
N ALA A 52 5.40 -14.51 0.86
CA ALA A 52 5.96 -15.28 1.99
C ALA A 52 6.67 -14.42 3.07
N ARG A 53 6.99 -13.16 2.77
CA ARG A 53 7.55 -12.18 3.72
C ARG A 53 6.47 -11.41 4.49
N ALA A 54 5.26 -11.28 3.93
CA ALA A 54 4.15 -10.48 4.46
C ALA A 54 3.53 -11.07 5.73
N GLU A 55 3.67 -12.38 5.98
CA GLU A 55 3.14 -13.06 7.17
C GLU A 55 3.80 -12.60 8.48
N SER A 56 4.94 -11.90 8.40
CA SER A 56 5.69 -11.44 9.58
C SER A 56 5.35 -10.01 10.02
N THR A 57 4.47 -9.28 9.32
CA THR A 57 4.43 -7.83 9.48
C THR A 57 3.01 -7.27 9.41
N GLY A 58 2.38 -7.09 10.57
CA GLY A 58 1.35 -6.07 10.78
C GLY A 58 1.95 -4.66 10.76
N ALA A 59 2.58 -4.25 9.66
CA ALA A 59 3.09 -2.90 9.48
C ALA A 59 2.66 -2.32 8.14
N GLY A 60 2.19 -1.07 8.21
CA GLY A 60 1.57 -0.32 7.14
C GLY A 60 2.48 0.03 5.95
N PRO A 61 1.94 0.78 4.99
CA PRO A 61 2.57 1.00 3.70
C PRO A 61 3.72 2.00 3.84
N GLY A 62 4.95 1.48 3.89
CA GLY A 62 6.17 2.29 3.91
C GLY A 62 7.49 1.51 3.89
N ALA A 63 7.48 0.19 3.67
CA ALA A 63 8.68 -0.63 3.68
C ALA A 63 9.43 -0.56 2.32
N GLY A 64 9.83 0.66 1.93
CA GLY A 64 10.77 0.93 0.87
C GLY A 64 11.93 1.77 1.41
N GLY A 65 13.10 1.16 1.59
CA GLY A 65 14.38 1.88 1.62
C GLY A 65 15.05 2.08 2.98
N ARG A 66 15.90 1.12 3.37
CA ARG A 66 17.26 1.35 3.92
C ARG A 66 18.10 0.19 3.38
N GLY A 67 18.94 0.36 2.37
CA GLY A 67 20.06 1.29 2.37
C GLY A 67 21.26 0.63 3.05
N GLN A 68 22.00 -0.16 2.28
CA GLN A 68 23.47 -0.29 2.26
C GLN A 68 24.24 0.05 3.55
N GLY A 69 25.03 -0.91 4.07
CA GLY A 69 26.24 -0.56 4.82
C GLY A 69 26.77 -1.59 5.83
N GLY A 70 27.86 -2.27 5.46
CA GLY A 70 29.05 -2.31 6.33
C GLY A 70 29.29 -3.52 7.24
N GLY A 71 30.29 -4.33 6.85
CA GLY A 71 31.15 -5.10 7.76
C GLY A 71 30.60 -6.47 8.19
N ARG A 72 31.39 -7.54 8.32
CA ARG A 72 32.84 -7.68 8.52
C ARG A 72 33.28 -9.04 7.98
N ARG A 73 34.48 -9.08 7.38
CA ARG A 73 35.26 -10.32 7.18
C ARG A 73 35.93 -10.69 8.50
N GLY A 74 36.05 -11.98 8.79
CA GLY A 74 36.72 -12.58 9.95
C GLY A 74 35.71 -13.37 10.78
N PHE A 75 35.86 -14.68 11.02
CA PHE A 75 37.06 -15.50 11.22
C PHE A 75 36.90 -16.85 10.52
#